data_AF-A0A6I6S3U9-F1
#
_entry.id   AF-A0A6I6S3U9-F1
#
_cell.length_a   1.000
_cell.length_b   1.000
_cell.length_c   1.000
_cell.angle_alpha   90.00
_cell.angle_beta   90.00
_cell.angle_gamma   90.00
#
_symmetry.space_group_name_H-M   'P 1'
#
loop_
_entity.id
_entity.type
_entity.pdbx_description
1 polymer ?
#
loop_
_entity_poly.entity_id
_entity_poly.type
_entity_poly.pdbx_seq_one_letter_code
_entity_poly.pdbx_strand_id
1 'polypeptide(L)' 'MSQLHSEETHRNMLSRIPQCTGREISDWLRTVDEGPALFRFDEKVSWLRGEHNLAHGHAKAIVHEHDLRRAARKF' A
#
# COMPACT_ATOMS: atom_id res chain seq x y z
N MET A 1 12.20 -2.57 22.29
CA MET A 1 11.03 -1.67 22.36
C MET A 1 11.03 -0.74 21.15
N SER A 2 10.79 -1.25 19.93
CA SER A 2 11.01 -0.46 18.69
C SER A 2 10.02 -0.71 17.55
N GLN A 3 9.04 -1.62 17.70
CA GLN A 3 8.05 -1.90 16.64
C GLN A 3 6.82 -0.97 16.70
N LEU A 4 6.48 -0.45 17.89
CA LEU A 4 5.30 0.42 18.10
C LEU A 4 5.34 1.70 17.27
N HIS A 5 6.51 2.35 17.17
CA HIS A 5 6.68 3.58 16.39
C HIS A 5 6.50 3.35 14.88
N SER A 6 6.81 2.14 14.38
CA SER A 6 6.73 1.83 12.96
C SER A 6 5.28 1.61 12.50
N GLU A 7 4.46 0.95 13.33
CA GLU A 7 3.04 0.75 13.05
C GLU A 7 2.24 2.05 13.14
N GLU A 8 2.51 2.89 14.14
CA GLU A 8 1.84 4.18 14.26
C GLU A 8 2.18 5.11 13.10
N THR A 9 3.44 5.14 12.67
CA THR A 9 3.86 5.87 11.46
C THR A 9 3.16 5.33 10.22
N HIS A 10 3.05 4.01 10.07
CA HIS A 10 2.35 3.37 8.95
C HIS A 10 0.85 3.72 8.95
N ARG A 11 0.17 3.62 10.09
CA ARG A 11 -1.25 4.02 10.22
C ARG A 11 -1.48 5.49 9.89
N ASN A 12 -0.61 6.37 10.38
CA ASN A 12 -0.64 7.80 10.06
C ASN A 12 -0.37 8.08 8.58
N MET A 13 0.44 7.25 7.91
CA MET A 13 0.66 7.37 6.47
C MET A 13 -0.58 6.92 5.68
N LEU A 14 -1.18 5.79 6.06
CA LEU A 14 -2.40 5.28 5.43
C LEU A 14 -3.57 6.25 5.55
N SER A 15 -3.73 6.91 6.69
CA SER A 15 -4.82 7.89 6.88
C SER A 15 -4.68 9.14 6.00
N ARG A 16 -3.46 9.47 5.57
CA ARG A 16 -3.18 10.62 4.70
C ARG A 16 -3.35 10.32 3.21
N ILE A 17 -3.16 9.06 2.80
CA ILE A 17 -3.23 8.66 1.39
C ILE A 17 -4.57 9.07 0.74
N PRO A 18 -5.75 8.81 1.32
CA PRO A 18 -7.02 9.24 0.71
C PRO A 18 -7.14 10.74 0.55
N GLN A 19 -6.61 11.51 1.50
CA GLN A 19 -6.62 12.97 1.44
C GLN A 19 -5.68 13.51 0.35
N CYS A 20 -4.52 12.86 0.14
CA CYS A 20 -3.56 13.27 -0.88
C CYS A 20 -3.88 12.76 -2.29
N THR A 21 -4.51 11.59 -2.39
CA THR A 21 -4.72 10.88 -3.66
C THR A 21 -6.16 10.94 -4.15
N GLY A 22 -7.09 11.38 -3.30
CA GLY A 22 -8.52 11.42 -3.59
C GLY A 22 -9.19 10.05 -3.68
N ARG A 23 -8.48 8.97 -3.32
CA ARG A 23 -8.94 7.58 -3.41
C ARG A 23 -8.67 6.85 -2.09
N GLU A 24 -9.68 6.12 -1.62
CA GLU A 24 -9.61 5.34 -0.39
C GLU A 24 -8.55 4.24 -0.46
N ILE A 25 -7.98 3.87 0.69
CA ILE A 25 -7.02 2.76 0.78
C ILE A 25 -7.64 1.47 0.22
N SER A 26 -8.90 1.18 0.53
CA SER A 26 -9.58 -0.02 0.03
C SER A 26 -9.63 -0.10 -1.49
N ASP A 27 -9.82 1.03 -2.17
CA ASP A 27 -9.80 1.08 -3.63
C ASP A 27 -8.39 0.92 -4.18
N TRP A 28 -7.38 1.47 -3.50
CA TRP A 28 -5.98 1.22 -3.84
C TRP A 28 -5.61 -0.25 -3.71
N LEU A 29 -6.06 -0.91 -2.64
CA LEU A 29 -5.85 -2.34 -2.44
C LEU A 29 -6.54 -3.17 -3.53
N ARG A 30 -7.76 -2.81 -3.92
CA ARG A 30 -8.44 -3.42 -5.07
C ARG A 30 -7.67 -3.19 -6.37
N THR A 31 -7.15 -1.99 -6.58
CA THR A 31 -6.34 -1.65 -7.77
C THR A 31 -5.10 -2.54 -7.85
N VAL A 32 -4.44 -2.81 -6.73
CA VAL A 32 -3.30 -3.75 -6.66
C VAL A 32 -3.71 -5.20 -6.93
N ASP A 33 -4.91 -5.60 -6.50
CA ASP A 33 -5.45 -6.96 -6.68
C ASP A 33 -5.92 -7.21 -8.12
N GLU A 34 -6.55 -6.21 -8.75
CA GLU A 34 -6.96 -6.19 -10.18
C GLU A 34 -5.77 -5.95 -11.13
N GLY A 35 -4.68 -5.40 -10.59
CA GLY A 35 -3.47 -5.08 -11.33
C GLY A 35 -2.66 -6.30 -11.77
N PRO A 36 -1.46 -6.07 -12.34
CA PRO A 36 -0.59 -7.15 -12.77
C PRO A 36 -0.24 -8.06 -11.58
N ALA A 37 -0.21 -9.38 -11.83
CA ALA A 37 0.12 -10.43 -10.85
C ALA A 37 1.62 -10.43 -10.48
N LEU A 38 2.12 -9.27 -10.05
CA LEU A 38 3.50 -9.06 -9.62
C LEU A 38 3.72 -9.79 -8.30
N PHE A 39 4.82 -10.55 -8.23
CA PHE A 39 5.18 -11.28 -7.04
C PHE A 39 6.01 -10.44 -6.08
N ARG A 40 6.83 -9.51 -6.61
CA ARG A 40 7.73 -8.72 -5.78
C ARG A 40 7.06 -7.46 -5.29
N PHE A 41 7.37 -7.11 -4.04
CA PHE A 41 6.92 -5.90 -3.39
C PHE A 41 7.33 -4.63 -4.16
N ASP A 42 8.61 -4.52 -4.54
CA ASP A 42 9.14 -3.34 -5.20
C ASP A 42 8.54 -3.12 -6.59
N GLU A 43 8.27 -4.20 -7.33
CA GLU A 43 7.60 -4.14 -8.63
C GLU A 43 6.20 -3.55 -8.51
N LYS A 44 5.41 -3.98 -7.50
CA LYS A 44 4.09 -3.40 -7.24
C LYS A 44 4.17 -1.92 -6.91
N VAL A 45 5.15 -1.53 -6.10
CA VAL A 45 5.36 -0.11 -5.76
C VAL A 45 5.70 0.68 -7.02
N SER A 46 6.62 0.18 -7.85
CA SER A 46 7.00 0.84 -9.10
C SER A 46 5.82 0.98 -10.05
N TRP A 47 5.03 -0.08 -10.22
CA TRP A 47 3.81 -0.07 -11.04
C TRP A 47 2.78 0.96 -10.53
N LEU A 48 2.46 0.94 -9.24
CA LEU A 48 1.48 1.89 -8.65
C LEU A 48 1.91 3.34 -8.84
N ARG A 49 3.22 3.60 -8.74
CA ARG A 49 3.80 4.92 -8.99
C ARG A 49 3.75 5.31 -10.45
N GLY A 50 4.04 4.40 -11.38
CA GLY A 50 3.99 4.65 -12.81
C GLY A 50 2.56 4.91 -13.30
N GLU A 51 1.62 4.07 -12.86
CA GLU A 51 0.22 4.11 -13.29
C GLU A 51 -0.55 5.30 -12.70
N HIS A 52 -0.31 5.61 -11.42
CA HIS A 52 -1.10 6.60 -10.68
C HIS A 52 -0.31 7.81 -10.17
N ASN A 53 0.95 7.97 -10.61
CA ASN A 53 1.86 9.04 -10.19
C ASN A 53 1.96 9.20 -8.66
N LEU A 54 1.92 8.07 -7.94
CA LEU A 54 1.97 8.07 -6.48
C LEU A 54 3.38 8.38 -5.95
N ALA A 55 3.43 9.05 -4.80
CA ALA A 55 4.67 9.20 -4.06
C ALA A 55 5.19 7.83 -3.59
N HIS A 56 6.51 7.65 -3.58
CA HIS A 56 7.13 6.37 -3.21
C HIS A 56 6.69 5.88 -1.82
N GLY A 57 6.60 6.78 -0.84
CA GLY A 57 6.12 6.43 0.51
C GLY A 57 4.67 5.97 0.54
N HIS A 58 3.78 6.61 -0.23
CA HIS A 58 2.37 6.23 -0.31
C HIS A 58 2.21 4.86 -0.99
N ALA A 59 2.86 4.66 -2.14
CA ALA A 59 2.84 3.40 -2.85
C ALA A 59 3.39 2.25 -1.98
N LYS A 60 4.50 2.49 -1.27
CA LYS A 60 5.07 1.52 -0.32
C LYS A 60 4.08 1.14 0.78
N ALA A 61 3.40 2.12 1.40
CA ALA A 61 2.43 1.87 2.45
C ALA A 61 1.22 1.05 1.94
N ILE A 62 0.70 1.37 0.75
CA ILE A 62 -0.42 0.65 0.13
C ILE A 62 -0.06 -0.81 -0.13
N VAL A 63 1.09 -1.06 -0.77
CA VAL A 63 1.52 -2.42 -1.12
C VAL A 63 1.80 -3.24 0.14
N HIS A 64 2.34 -2.62 1.20
CA HIS A 64 2.59 -3.29 2.48
C HIS A 64 1.28 -3.73 3.15
N GLU A 65 0.29 -2.83 3.20
CA GLU A 65 -1.04 -3.13 3.71
C GLU A 65 -1.72 -4.25 2.89
N HIS A 66 -1.57 -4.21 1.56
CA HIS A 66 -2.08 -5.27 0.68
C HIS A 66 -1.47 -6.63 1.00
N ASP A 67 -0.15 -6.70 1.16
CA ASP A 67 0.54 -7.95 1.44
C ASP A 67 0.17 -8.52 2.82
N LEU A 68 0.07 -7.66 3.84
CA LEU A 68 -0.42 -8.04 5.17
C LEU A 68 -1.83 -8.64 5.11
N ARG A 69 -2.78 -7.99 4.42
CA ARG A 69 -4.14 -8.49 4.24
C ARG A 69 -4.19 -9.78 3.45
N ARG A 70 -3.35 -9.91 2.40
CA ARG A 70 -3.26 -11.13 1.60
C ARG A 70 -2.69 -12.29 2.40
N ALA A 71 -1.68 -12.05 3.21
CA ALA A 71 -1.13 -13.04 4.13
C ALA A 71 -2.19 -13.49 5.14
N ALA A 72 -2.94 -12.56 5.73
CA ALA A 72 -4.02 -12.87 6.68
C ALA A 72 -5.16 -13.71 6.06
N ARG A 73 -5.43 -13.61 4.75
CA ARG A 73 -6.41 -14.46 4.04
C ARG A 73 -5.92 -15.87 3.74
N LYS A 74 -4.60 -16.11 3.81
CA LYS A 74 -3.98 -17.41 3.51
C LYS A 74 -3.88 -18.35 4.72
N PHE A 75 -4.23 -17.85 5.91
CA PHE A 75 -4.31 -18.61 7.16
C PHE A 75 -5.77 -18.74 7.59
#